data_AF-A0A8T4Q4V3-F1
#
_entry.id   AF-A0A8T4Q4V3-F1
#
_cell.length_a   1.000
_cell.length_b   1.000
_cell.length_c   1.000
_cell.angle_alpha   90.00
_cell.angle_beta   90.00
_cell.angle_gamma   90.00
#
_symmetry.space_group_name_H-M   'P 1'
#
loop_
_entity.id
_entity.type
_entity.pdbx_description
1 polymer ?
#
loop_
_entity_poly.entity_id
_entity_poly.type
_entity_poly.pdbx_seq_one_letter_code
_entity_poly.pdbx_strand_id
1 'polypeptide(L)'
;MDKKAGVALISAVVIVGILVVALVMAAPRAKHACQDSTDNDGDGYTDWPSDPGCANRGDSSELNPSVQCDDGTDNDGDGAVDLADGGCSGPTDNDETNCGDGVCEGGETSATCPADCGFPDSCSDSDGGFAITVWGTVSGYSGGNPYNHSEYCLDNSSVMEHWCSGTQYYNNWASCVTNFSSICVGGRCV
;
A
#
# COMPACT_ATOMS: atom_id res chain seq x y z
N MET A 1 -81.85 26.21 11.63
CA MET A 1 -80.47 25.70 11.81
C MET A 1 -80.15 24.83 10.60
N ASP A 2 -79.49 25.43 9.60
CA ASP A 2 -79.19 24.79 8.32
C ASP A 2 -78.23 23.62 8.46
N LYS A 3 -78.76 22.39 8.35
CA LYS A 3 -77.97 21.15 8.31
C LYS A 3 -76.91 21.16 7.19
N LYS A 4 -77.09 21.99 6.16
CA LYS A 4 -76.14 22.21 5.06
C LYS A 4 -74.85 22.93 5.49
N ALA A 5 -74.94 23.87 6.44
CA ALA A 5 -73.78 24.63 6.92
C ALA A 5 -72.84 23.78 7.79
N GLY A 6 -73.39 22.89 8.63
CA GLY A 6 -72.60 21.98 9.46
C GLY A 6 -71.81 20.94 8.63
N VAL A 7 -72.42 20.40 7.57
CA VAL A 7 -71.75 19.43 6.68
C VAL A 7 -70.61 20.10 5.89
N ALA A 8 -70.78 21.35 5.45
CA ALA A 8 -69.73 22.10 4.76
C ALA A 8 -68.53 22.41 5.68
N LEU A 9 -68.79 22.74 6.95
CA LEU A 9 -67.73 23.03 7.92
C LEU A 9 -66.94 21.77 8.28
N ILE A 10 -67.62 20.64 8.49
CA ILE A 10 -66.99 19.34 8.76
C ILE A 10 -66.15 18.91 7.55
N SER A 11 -66.69 19.04 6.33
CA SER A 11 -65.95 18.71 5.10
C SER A 11 -64.70 19.58 4.94
N ALA A 12 -64.78 20.89 5.21
CA ALA A 12 -63.62 21.78 5.15
C ALA A 12 -62.56 21.42 6.20
N VAL A 13 -62.95 21.11 7.44
CA VAL A 13 -62.01 20.71 8.50
C VAL A 13 -61.35 19.36 8.19
N VAL A 14 -62.08 18.41 7.62
CA VAL A 14 -61.53 17.11 7.20
C VAL A 14 -60.56 17.28 6.03
N ILE A 15 -60.89 18.11 5.03
CA ILE A 15 -60.01 18.37 3.88
C ILE A 15 -58.72 19.09 4.33
N VAL A 16 -58.85 20.12 5.16
CA VAL A 16 -57.69 20.83 5.72
C VAL A 16 -56.85 19.89 6.59
N GLY A 17 -57.48 19.04 7.42
CA GLY A 17 -56.79 18.03 8.21
C GLY A 17 -56.02 17.03 7.36
N ILE A 18 -56.62 16.51 6.28
CA ILE A 18 -55.95 15.59 5.35
C ILE A 18 -54.79 16.28 4.61
N LEU A 19 -54.97 17.53 4.18
CA LEU A 19 -53.91 18.30 3.53
C LEU A 19 -52.74 18.58 4.47
N VAL A 20 -53.01 18.94 5.72
CA VAL A 20 -51.97 19.14 6.75
C VAL A 20 -51.27 17.82 7.06
N VAL A 21 -52.00 16.72 7.20
CA VAL A 21 -51.40 15.39 7.42
C VAL A 21 -50.54 14.96 6.22
N ALA A 22 -51.00 15.17 4.99
CA ALA A 22 -50.22 14.87 3.79
C ALA A 22 -48.95 15.73 3.68
N LEU A 23 -49.02 17.02 4.04
CA LEU A 23 -47.87 17.92 4.01
C LEU A 23 -46.82 17.55 5.07
N VAL A 24 -47.26 17.11 6.25
CA VAL A 24 -46.37 16.72 7.36
C VAL A 24 -45.79 15.31 7.17
N MET A 25 -46.49 14.42 6.45
CA MET A 25 -46.03 13.05 6.17
C MET A 25 -45.14 12.95 4.91
N ALA A 26 -44.98 14.04 4.14
CA ALA A 26 -44.16 14.09 2.94
C ALA A 26 -42.68 14.47 3.22
N ALA A 27 -42.08 13.90 4.27
CA ALA A 27 -40.65 14.04 4.47
C ALA A 27 -39.91 13.40 3.27
N PRO A 28 -38.97 14.09 2.61
CA PRO A 28 -38.19 13.49 1.54
C PRO A 28 -37.45 12.29 2.12
N ARG A 29 -37.54 11.15 1.44
CA ARG A 29 -36.71 9.98 1.75
C ARG A 29 -35.25 10.45 1.72
N ALA A 30 -34.51 10.27 2.82
CA ALA A 30 -33.08 10.52 2.83
C ALA A 30 -32.48 9.73 1.67
N LYS A 31 -31.84 10.45 0.75
CA LYS A 31 -31.15 9.83 -0.36
C LYS A 31 -29.87 9.17 0.19
N HIS A 32 -29.43 8.11 -0.48
CA HIS A 32 -28.14 7.50 -0.21
C HIS A 32 -27.03 8.50 -0.59
N ALA A 33 -25.87 8.45 0.09
CA ALA A 33 -24.77 9.39 -0.07
C ALA A 33 -24.46 9.61 -1.56
N CYS A 34 -24.28 8.50 -2.29
CA CYS A 34 -24.03 8.44 -3.74
C CYS A 34 -25.14 8.94 -4.70
N GLN A 35 -26.18 9.62 -4.20
CA GLN A 35 -27.19 10.27 -5.05
C GLN A 35 -27.85 11.48 -4.36
N ASP A 36 -27.26 11.99 -3.28
CA ASP A 36 -27.76 13.12 -2.52
C ASP A 36 -27.23 14.49 -2.95
N SER A 37 -26.26 14.48 -3.87
CA SER A 37 -25.63 15.65 -4.49
C SER A 37 -24.79 16.48 -3.52
N THR A 38 -24.28 15.81 -2.49
CA THR A 38 -23.30 16.30 -1.54
C THR A 38 -22.06 15.41 -1.66
N ASP A 39 -20.89 16.02 -1.54
CA ASP A 39 -19.61 15.34 -1.32
C ASP A 39 -19.51 15.01 0.18
N ASN A 40 -19.74 13.76 0.55
CA ASN A 40 -19.94 13.28 1.91
C ASN A 40 -18.63 12.79 2.56
N ASP A 41 -17.61 12.44 1.77
CA ASP A 41 -16.27 12.09 2.24
C ASP A 41 -15.25 13.22 2.05
N GLY A 42 -15.58 14.22 1.22
CA GLY A 42 -14.78 15.44 1.05
C GLY A 42 -13.67 15.29 0.01
N ASP A 43 -13.77 14.31 -0.89
CA ASP A 43 -12.74 13.99 -1.88
C ASP A 43 -12.80 14.88 -3.14
N GLY A 44 -13.83 15.72 -3.22
CA GLY A 44 -14.09 16.65 -4.33
C GLY A 44 -14.89 16.03 -5.48
N TYR A 45 -15.23 14.75 -5.39
CA TYR A 45 -16.19 14.08 -6.23
C TYR A 45 -17.56 14.04 -5.53
N THR A 46 -18.59 13.67 -6.28
CA THR A 46 -19.97 13.74 -5.78
C THR A 46 -20.83 12.80 -6.57
N ASP A 47 -21.56 11.94 -5.86
CA ASP A 47 -22.54 11.00 -6.37
C ASP A 47 -22.03 10.02 -7.45
N TRP A 48 -22.72 8.90 -7.57
CA TRP A 48 -22.55 8.00 -8.70
C TRP A 48 -23.00 8.67 -10.02
N PRO A 49 -22.25 8.54 -11.15
CA PRO A 49 -21.04 7.73 -11.36
C PRO A 49 -19.74 8.56 -11.33
N SER A 50 -19.80 9.81 -10.88
CA SER A 50 -18.65 10.72 -10.94
C SER A 50 -17.70 10.46 -9.79
N ASP A 51 -18.27 10.10 -8.65
CA ASP A 51 -17.60 9.66 -7.44
C ASP A 51 -17.02 8.24 -7.60
N PRO A 52 -15.68 8.07 -7.44
CA PRO A 52 -15.03 6.78 -7.57
C PRO A 52 -15.35 5.77 -6.47
N GLY A 53 -15.69 6.19 -5.26
CA GLY A 53 -16.02 5.26 -4.19
C GLY A 53 -17.50 4.91 -4.12
N CYS A 54 -18.33 5.61 -4.89
CA CYS A 54 -19.65 5.12 -5.27
C CYS A 54 -19.60 3.97 -6.30
N ALA A 55 -19.86 2.72 -5.89
CA ALA A 55 -20.07 1.63 -6.83
C ALA A 55 -21.45 1.71 -7.52
N ASN A 56 -22.47 2.23 -6.81
CA ASN A 56 -23.82 2.47 -7.32
C ASN A 56 -24.57 3.54 -6.49
N ARG A 57 -25.70 4.02 -7.03
CA ARG A 57 -26.55 5.04 -6.37
C ARG A 57 -27.13 4.63 -5.00
N GLY A 58 -27.12 3.33 -4.67
CA GLY A 58 -27.67 2.78 -3.43
C GLY A 58 -26.66 2.69 -2.29
N ASP A 59 -25.39 3.07 -2.52
CA ASP A 59 -24.34 2.95 -1.53
C ASP A 59 -24.50 4.02 -0.44
N SER A 60 -24.28 3.63 0.82
CA SER A 60 -24.50 4.50 1.98
C SER A 60 -23.33 5.43 2.30
N SER A 61 -22.21 5.24 1.62
CA SER A 61 -20.94 5.95 1.76
C SER A 61 -20.44 6.28 0.37
N GLU A 62 -19.70 7.38 0.25
CA GLU A 62 -18.95 7.72 -0.96
C GLU A 62 -17.53 7.10 -0.94
N LEU A 63 -17.03 6.66 0.21
CA LEU A 63 -15.79 5.86 0.31
C LEU A 63 -15.79 4.50 -0.41
N ASN A 64 -14.62 4.12 -0.93
CA ASN A 64 -14.28 2.81 -1.49
C ASN A 64 -13.42 1.94 -0.54
N PRO A 65 -14.00 0.91 0.10
CA PRO A 65 -13.26 0.02 1.01
C PRO A 65 -12.16 -0.85 0.37
N SER A 66 -11.93 -0.72 -0.94
CA SER A 66 -10.90 -1.45 -1.69
C SER A 66 -9.78 -0.56 -2.22
N VAL A 67 -9.82 0.74 -1.92
CA VAL A 67 -8.85 1.73 -2.36
C VAL A 67 -8.30 2.41 -1.11
N GLN A 68 -7.00 2.23 -0.84
CA GLN A 68 -6.40 2.70 0.43
C GLN A 68 -6.68 4.18 0.70
N CYS A 69 -6.43 5.04 -0.29
CA CYS A 69 -6.63 6.49 -0.19
C CYS A 69 -8.09 6.96 -0.15
N ASP A 70 -9.04 6.05 0.02
CA ASP A 70 -10.48 6.31 0.03
C ASP A 70 -11.25 5.25 0.86
N ASP A 71 -10.59 4.52 1.76
CA ASP A 71 -11.23 3.46 2.57
C ASP A 71 -11.66 3.93 3.97
N GLY A 72 -11.31 5.16 4.35
CA GLY A 72 -11.63 5.75 5.66
C GLY A 72 -10.68 5.32 6.76
N THR A 73 -9.54 4.71 6.44
CA THR A 73 -8.58 4.19 7.42
C THR A 73 -7.15 4.61 7.12
N ASP A 74 -6.34 4.71 8.17
CA ASP A 74 -4.90 4.92 8.08
C ASP A 74 -4.24 3.56 7.77
N ASN A 75 -4.06 3.23 6.48
CA ASN A 75 -3.53 1.93 6.06
C ASN A 75 -2.01 1.82 6.25
N ASP A 76 -1.31 2.95 6.34
CA ASP A 76 0.14 3.03 6.44
C ASP A 76 0.61 3.22 7.91
N GLY A 77 -0.21 3.86 8.74
CA GLY A 77 0.02 4.04 10.18
C GLY A 77 0.80 5.30 10.55
N ASP A 78 0.92 6.28 9.65
CA ASP A 78 1.58 7.56 9.90
C ASP A 78 0.68 8.59 10.63
N GLY A 79 -0.62 8.30 10.71
CA GLY A 79 -1.64 9.09 11.38
C GLY A 79 -2.40 10.06 10.48
N ALA A 80 -2.10 10.13 9.19
CA ALA A 80 -2.96 10.67 8.15
C ALA A 80 -3.90 9.57 7.61
N VAL A 81 -4.92 9.98 6.85
CA VAL A 81 -6.00 9.10 6.38
C VAL A 81 -6.47 9.61 5.02
N ASP A 82 -6.64 8.70 4.06
CA ASP A 82 -7.19 8.98 2.73
C ASP A 82 -6.49 10.18 2.06
N LEU A 83 -7.23 11.08 1.42
CA LEU A 83 -6.68 12.27 0.77
C LEU A 83 -6.03 13.31 1.69
N ALA A 84 -6.13 13.14 3.01
CA ALA A 84 -5.33 13.96 3.93
C ALA A 84 -3.89 13.43 4.05
N ASP A 85 -3.63 12.21 3.59
CA ASP A 85 -2.33 11.57 3.51
C ASP A 85 -1.49 12.13 2.35
N GLY A 86 -0.19 12.29 2.60
CA GLY A 86 0.79 12.74 1.61
C GLY A 86 1.12 11.68 0.55
N GLY A 87 0.90 10.40 0.87
CA GLY A 87 1.14 9.25 0.00
C GLY A 87 0.06 9.14 -1.08
N CYS A 88 -1.11 9.73 -0.83
CA CYS A 88 -2.23 9.69 -1.76
C CYS A 88 -2.11 10.69 -2.91
N SER A 89 -2.02 10.18 -4.14
CA SER A 89 -2.11 11.03 -5.33
C SER A 89 -3.55 11.37 -5.76
N GLY A 90 -4.54 10.67 -5.21
CA GLY A 90 -5.98 10.89 -5.45
C GLY A 90 -6.86 9.75 -4.91
N PRO A 91 -8.20 9.85 -5.00
CA PRO A 91 -9.13 8.91 -4.35
C PRO A 91 -9.30 7.58 -5.08
N THR A 92 -8.57 7.40 -6.18
CA THR A 92 -8.44 6.10 -6.86
C THR A 92 -7.07 5.47 -6.63
N ASP A 93 -6.20 6.14 -5.89
CA ASP A 93 -4.88 5.64 -5.55
C ASP A 93 -4.99 4.59 -4.45
N ASN A 94 -4.33 3.47 -4.63
CA ASN A 94 -4.44 2.34 -3.70
C ASN A 94 -3.13 2.10 -2.95
N ASP A 95 -2.37 3.16 -2.74
CA ASP A 95 -1.13 3.17 -2.00
C ASP A 95 -1.06 4.46 -1.17
N GLU A 96 -1.16 4.31 0.14
CA GLU A 96 -1.03 5.42 1.12
C GLU A 96 0.43 5.66 1.54
N THR A 97 1.41 4.89 1.06
CA THR A 97 2.78 5.03 1.58
C THR A 97 3.49 6.30 1.10
N ASN A 98 4.09 7.04 2.04
CA ASN A 98 4.84 8.29 1.84
C ASN A 98 6.22 8.16 1.15
N CYS A 99 6.28 7.40 0.06
CA CYS A 99 7.57 7.03 -0.52
C CYS A 99 8.33 8.19 -1.18
N GLY A 100 9.59 8.34 -0.81
CA GLY A 100 10.56 9.30 -1.33
C GLY A 100 10.79 10.54 -0.45
N ASP A 101 10.28 10.55 0.78
CA ASP A 101 10.49 11.63 1.75
C ASP A 101 11.79 11.46 2.57
N GLY A 102 12.37 10.25 2.51
CA GLY A 102 13.63 9.88 3.12
C GLY A 102 13.51 9.30 4.53
N VAL A 103 12.31 8.90 4.96
CA VAL A 103 12.07 8.29 6.27
C VAL A 103 11.31 6.97 6.12
N CYS A 104 11.90 5.87 6.60
CA CYS A 104 11.25 4.56 6.56
C CYS A 104 10.24 4.40 7.71
N GLU A 105 8.99 4.80 7.48
CA GLU A 105 7.89 4.80 8.45
C GLU A 105 6.57 4.35 7.80
N GLY A 106 5.40 4.56 8.42
CA GLY A 106 4.11 4.38 7.74
C GLY A 106 3.91 3.05 6.97
N GLY A 107 4.29 1.90 7.54
CA GLY A 107 4.07 0.60 6.85
C GLY A 107 4.95 0.40 5.61
N GLU A 108 5.85 1.34 5.32
CA GLU A 108 6.86 1.22 4.30
C GLU A 108 7.76 0.02 4.60
N THR A 109 8.10 -0.68 3.52
CA THR A 109 9.05 -1.77 3.56
C THR A 109 10.05 -1.58 2.46
N SER A 110 11.17 -2.28 2.55
CA SER A 110 12.12 -2.37 1.46
C SER A 110 11.50 -2.90 0.14
N ALA A 111 10.29 -3.47 0.17
CA ALA A 111 9.59 -3.94 -1.02
C ALA A 111 8.61 -2.88 -1.60
N THR A 112 7.92 -2.14 -0.73
CA THR A 112 6.92 -1.13 -1.12
C THR A 112 7.54 0.25 -1.34
N CYS A 113 8.51 0.64 -0.51
CA CYS A 113 9.29 1.85 -0.67
C CYS A 113 10.81 1.61 -0.46
N PRO A 114 11.52 1.05 -1.45
CA PRO A 114 12.98 0.89 -1.38
C PRO A 114 13.74 2.22 -1.39
N ALA A 115 13.10 3.31 -1.83
CA ALA A 115 13.70 4.64 -1.85
C ALA A 115 14.07 5.10 -0.42
N ASP A 116 13.19 4.81 0.55
CA ASP A 116 13.33 5.31 1.92
C ASP A 116 13.74 4.19 2.89
N CYS A 117 13.22 2.98 2.71
CA CYS A 117 13.58 1.80 3.51
C CYS A 117 14.81 1.02 3.00
N GLY A 118 15.39 1.43 1.88
CA GLY A 118 16.47 0.70 1.21
C GLY A 118 16.00 -0.60 0.56
N PHE A 119 16.86 -1.24 -0.23
CA PHE A 119 16.51 -2.50 -0.90
C PHE A 119 16.50 -3.69 0.07
N PRO A 120 15.66 -4.71 -0.16
CA PRO A 120 15.57 -5.85 0.74
C PRO A 120 16.87 -6.66 0.72
N ASP A 121 17.16 -7.32 1.84
CA ASP A 121 18.31 -8.21 1.96
C ASP A 121 18.33 -9.20 0.79
N SER A 122 19.41 -9.17 0.04
CA SER A 122 19.58 -9.97 -1.16
C SER A 122 21.04 -10.35 -1.33
N CYS A 123 21.27 -11.50 -1.95
CA CYS A 123 22.61 -12.00 -2.19
C CYS A 123 22.61 -12.70 -3.55
N SER A 124 23.52 -12.28 -4.42
CA SER A 124 23.78 -12.85 -5.73
C SER A 124 25.23 -13.24 -5.82
N ASP A 125 25.47 -14.46 -6.28
CA ASP A 125 26.76 -15.13 -6.32
C ASP A 125 27.03 -15.56 -7.76
N SER A 126 28.17 -15.15 -8.31
CA SER A 126 28.47 -15.30 -9.74
C SER A 126 28.94 -16.70 -10.15
N ASP A 127 29.49 -17.48 -9.23
CA ASP A 127 30.01 -18.82 -9.48
C ASP A 127 29.35 -19.90 -8.63
N GLY A 128 28.59 -19.50 -7.61
CA GLY A 128 27.47 -20.24 -7.08
C GLY A 128 27.84 -21.14 -5.90
N GLY A 129 27.58 -20.64 -4.71
CA GLY A 129 27.85 -21.35 -3.47
C GLY A 129 29.34 -21.31 -3.14
N PHE A 130 29.81 -22.31 -2.40
CA PHE A 130 31.22 -22.39 -2.01
C PHE A 130 32.05 -23.01 -3.15
N ALA A 131 32.66 -22.20 -4.00
CA ALA A 131 33.27 -22.54 -5.28
C ALA A 131 34.75 -22.11 -5.44
N ILE A 132 35.61 -22.49 -4.49
CA ILE A 132 37.03 -22.08 -4.36
C ILE A 132 37.97 -22.21 -5.59
N THR A 133 37.56 -22.89 -6.66
CA THR A 133 38.35 -23.08 -7.90
C THR A 133 37.93 -22.17 -9.05
N VAL A 134 36.77 -21.55 -8.93
CA VAL A 134 36.25 -20.55 -9.87
C VAL A 134 36.56 -19.18 -9.26
N TRP A 135 36.65 -18.16 -10.10
CA TRP A 135 36.73 -16.79 -9.58
C TRP A 135 35.32 -16.22 -9.65
N GLY A 136 34.88 -15.65 -8.55
CA GLY A 136 33.56 -15.10 -8.38
C GLY A 136 33.52 -13.80 -7.58
N THR A 137 32.30 -13.31 -7.45
CA THR A 137 31.94 -12.10 -6.73
C THR A 137 30.53 -12.27 -6.19
N VAL A 138 30.37 -11.88 -4.94
CA VAL A 138 29.09 -11.83 -4.25
C VAL A 138 28.66 -10.37 -4.11
N SER A 139 27.46 -10.07 -4.54
CA SER A 139 26.86 -8.74 -4.48
C SER A 139 25.42 -8.80 -4.03
N GLY A 140 24.92 -7.72 -3.45
CA GLY A 140 23.58 -7.69 -2.91
C GLY A 140 23.35 -6.53 -1.96
N TYR A 141 22.33 -6.68 -1.11
CA TYR A 141 21.97 -5.70 -0.10
C TYR A 141 21.89 -6.36 1.28
N SER A 142 22.35 -5.66 2.32
CA SER A 142 22.21 -6.08 3.71
C SER A 142 21.82 -4.88 4.58
N GLY A 143 20.66 -4.95 5.24
CA GLY A 143 20.05 -3.84 5.97
C GLY A 143 19.91 -2.60 5.08
N GLY A 144 19.45 -2.75 3.85
CA GLY A 144 19.30 -1.67 2.87
C GLY A 144 20.61 -1.17 2.21
N ASN A 145 21.78 -1.62 2.67
CA ASN A 145 23.07 -1.16 2.16
C ASN A 145 23.63 -2.10 1.09
N PRO A 146 24.05 -1.58 -0.08
CA PRO A 146 24.65 -2.40 -1.12
C PRO A 146 26.05 -2.88 -0.69
N TYR A 147 26.37 -4.13 -1.02
CA TYR A 147 27.71 -4.68 -0.86
C TYR A 147 28.19 -5.38 -2.14
N ASN A 148 29.51 -5.48 -2.28
CA ASN A 148 30.17 -6.20 -3.36
C ASN A 148 31.51 -6.74 -2.85
N HIS A 149 31.67 -8.05 -2.86
CA HIS A 149 32.84 -8.77 -2.37
C HIS A 149 33.31 -9.77 -3.42
N SER A 150 34.51 -9.58 -3.94
CA SER A 150 35.18 -10.55 -4.82
C SER A 150 36.11 -11.45 -4.03
N GLU A 151 36.28 -12.70 -4.45
CA GLU A 151 37.29 -13.58 -3.86
C GLU A 151 38.70 -13.04 -4.04
N TYR A 152 39.55 -13.34 -3.06
CA TYR A 152 40.95 -12.96 -3.07
C TYR A 152 41.81 -14.00 -2.34
N CYS A 153 43.09 -14.05 -2.72
CA CYS A 153 44.06 -14.90 -2.05
C CYS A 153 44.50 -14.25 -0.74
N LEU A 154 44.33 -14.95 0.37
CA LEU A 154 44.87 -14.54 1.67
C LEU A 154 46.38 -14.77 1.72
N ASP A 155 46.80 -15.90 1.17
CA ASP A 155 48.19 -16.30 1.00
C ASP A 155 48.30 -17.21 -0.24
N ASN A 156 49.48 -17.77 -0.47
CA ASN A 156 49.75 -18.59 -1.66
C ASN A 156 49.01 -19.94 -1.63
N SER A 157 48.41 -20.33 -0.52
CA SER A 157 47.75 -21.63 -0.28
C SER A 157 46.32 -21.51 0.23
N SER A 158 45.80 -20.29 0.41
CA SER A 158 44.49 -20.05 0.99
C SER A 158 43.73 -18.96 0.22
N VAL A 159 42.45 -19.21 -0.02
CA VAL A 159 41.52 -18.27 -0.67
C VAL A 159 40.46 -17.81 0.34
N MET A 160 40.06 -16.55 0.27
CA MET A 160 38.83 -16.08 0.90
C MET A 160 37.68 -16.29 -0.07
N GLU A 161 36.79 -17.20 0.30
CA GLU A 161 35.58 -17.48 -0.44
C GLU A 161 34.45 -16.58 0.06
N HIS A 162 33.70 -16.01 -0.87
CA HIS A 162 32.46 -15.29 -0.62
C HIS A 162 31.34 -16.05 -1.30
N TRP A 163 30.24 -16.35 -0.60
CA TRP A 163 29.10 -17.05 -1.22
C TRP A 163 27.76 -16.62 -0.64
N CYS A 164 26.68 -16.99 -1.34
CA CYS A 164 25.31 -16.79 -0.89
C CYS A 164 24.68 -18.08 -0.35
N SER A 165 23.93 -17.97 0.75
CA SER A 165 22.97 -19.00 1.17
C SER A 165 21.60 -18.35 1.34
N GLY A 166 20.72 -18.57 0.35
CA GLY A 166 19.48 -17.79 0.24
C GLY A 166 19.80 -16.31 0.01
N THR A 167 19.23 -15.42 0.83
CA THR A 167 19.48 -13.97 0.79
C THR A 167 20.65 -13.53 1.66
N GLN A 168 21.30 -14.45 2.37
CA GLN A 168 22.38 -14.11 3.30
C GLN A 168 23.76 -14.30 2.67
N TYR A 169 24.62 -13.32 2.92
CA TYR A 169 26.03 -13.32 2.58
C TYR A 169 26.86 -14.07 3.63
N TYR A 170 27.75 -14.93 3.14
CA TYR A 170 28.72 -15.65 3.95
C TYR A 170 30.12 -15.48 3.36
N ASN A 171 31.12 -15.60 4.24
CA ASN A 171 32.52 -15.69 3.84
C ASN A 171 33.28 -16.63 4.77
N ASN A 172 34.29 -17.28 4.21
CA ASN A 172 35.21 -18.13 4.97
C ASN A 172 36.47 -18.36 4.16
N TRP A 173 37.57 -18.59 4.87
CA TRP A 173 38.82 -18.96 4.23
C TRP A 173 38.85 -20.48 3.96
N ALA A 174 39.46 -20.85 2.84
CA ALA A 174 39.61 -22.22 2.40
C ALA A 174 41.06 -22.52 2.00
N SER A 175 41.54 -23.72 2.31
CA SER A 175 42.84 -24.18 1.85
C SER A 175 42.75 -24.66 0.40
N CYS A 176 43.60 -24.13 -0.47
CA CYS A 176 43.76 -24.59 -1.84
C CYS A 176 44.46 -25.94 -1.92
N VAL A 177 45.05 -26.45 -0.82
CA VAL A 177 45.71 -27.76 -0.79
C VAL A 177 44.64 -28.86 -0.90
N THR A 178 44.31 -29.20 -2.13
CA THR A 178 43.38 -30.25 -2.50
C THR A 178 44.11 -31.30 -3.35
N ASN A 179 43.42 -32.32 -3.85
CA ASN A 179 44.04 -33.30 -4.75
C ASN A 179 44.38 -32.72 -6.14
N PHE A 180 43.86 -31.53 -6.50
CA PHE A 180 43.92 -30.98 -7.85
C PHE A 180 44.43 -29.53 -7.94
N SER A 181 44.42 -28.80 -6.83
CA SER A 181 44.94 -27.44 -6.71
C SER A 181 45.94 -27.38 -5.55
N SER A 182 46.91 -26.47 -5.64
CA SER A 182 47.90 -26.26 -4.58
C SER A 182 48.28 -24.81 -4.35
N ILE A 183 47.85 -23.89 -5.22
CA ILE A 183 48.20 -22.49 -5.15
C ILE A 183 46.98 -21.60 -5.39
N CYS A 184 46.86 -20.53 -4.60
CA CYS A 184 45.87 -19.49 -4.88
C CYS A 184 46.46 -18.47 -5.86
N VAL A 185 45.76 -18.24 -6.98
CA VAL A 185 46.13 -17.23 -7.97
C VAL A 185 44.89 -16.48 -8.45
N GLY A 186 44.87 -15.17 -8.23
CA GLY A 186 43.78 -14.31 -8.72
C GLY A 186 42.44 -14.59 -8.04
N GLY A 187 42.45 -14.91 -6.74
CA GLY A 187 41.24 -15.14 -5.96
C GLY A 187 40.64 -16.53 -6.11
N ARG A 188 41.36 -17.49 -6.70
CA ARG A 188 40.90 -18.87 -6.84
C ARG A 188 42.03 -19.87 -6.70
N CYS A 189 41.69 -21.09 -6.33
CA CYS A 189 42.60 -22.22 -6.22
C CYS A 189 42.83 -22.87 -7.61
N VAL A 190 44.10 -22.95 -8.03
CA VAL A 190 44.55 -23.61 -9.27
C VAL A 190 45.63 -24.68 -9.05
#